data_AF-A0A426DQG8-F1
#
_entry.id   AF-A0A426DQG8-F1
#
_cell.length_a   1.000
_cell.length_b   1.000
_cell.length_c   1.000
_cell.angle_alpha   90.00
_cell.angle_beta   90.00
_cell.angle_gamma   90.00
#
_symmetry.space_group_name_H-M   'P 1'
#
loop_
_entity.id
_entity.type
_entity.pdbx_description
1 polymer ?
#
loop_
_entity_poly.entity_id
_entity_poly.type
_entity_poly.pdbx_seq_one_letter_code
_entity_poly.pdbx_strand_id
1 'polypeptide(L)'
;MTGGPSRPGDPQRKLAAGERIIGPIRLLLQYGEDASVLEKTAAAALLYTAPQEKAWTKLRAEKSSGQILEEICKVGREEIIFSDIMNYIDRFEEILRTGNRVPGAMYHL
;
A
#
# COMPACT_ATOMS: atom_id res chain seq x y z
N MET A 1 24.94 11.41 6.82
CA MET A 1 24.21 10.36 6.06
C MET A 1 24.28 9.06 6.85
N THR A 2 23.27 8.72 7.63
CA THR A 2 23.23 7.48 8.41
C THR A 2 22.28 6.50 7.74
N GLY A 3 22.78 5.81 6.69
CA GLY A 3 22.08 4.69 6.07
C GLY A 3 22.25 3.45 6.95
N GLY A 4 21.35 3.25 7.90
CA GLY A 4 21.25 1.98 8.63
C GLY A 4 20.78 0.85 7.72
N PRO A 5 21.09 -0.42 8.05
CA PRO A 5 20.78 -1.55 7.19
C PRO A 5 19.27 -1.66 6.94
N SER A 6 18.91 -1.75 5.67
CA SER A 6 17.55 -1.81 5.16
C SER A 6 16.86 -3.10 5.62
N ARG A 7 15.89 -2.99 6.54
CA ARG A 7 15.09 -4.14 6.97
C ARG A 7 14.06 -4.52 5.89
N PRO A 8 13.86 -5.81 5.59
CA PRO A 8 12.87 -6.27 4.61
C PRO A 8 11.39 -5.99 4.99
N GLY A 9 11.14 -5.59 6.24
CA GLY A 9 9.80 -5.31 6.79
C GLY A 9 9.23 -3.92 6.51
N ASP A 10 10.04 -2.92 6.18
CA ASP A 10 9.63 -1.50 6.11
C ASP A 10 8.63 -1.21 4.97
N PRO A 11 7.32 -0.98 5.27
CA PRO A 11 6.28 -0.69 4.28
C PRO A 11 6.48 0.68 3.63
N GLN A 12 6.94 1.66 4.39
CA GLN A 12 7.16 3.03 3.94
C GLN A 12 8.20 3.06 2.80
N ARG A 13 9.27 2.26 2.91
CA ARG A 13 10.24 2.10 1.81
C ARG A 13 9.66 1.40 0.60
N LYS A 14 8.76 0.41 0.75
CA LYS A 14 8.16 -0.29 -0.42
C LYS A 14 7.26 0.64 -1.22
N LEU A 15 6.58 1.54 -0.51
CA LEU A 15 5.55 2.44 -1.02
C LEU A 15 6.10 3.76 -1.57
N ALA A 16 7.37 4.08 -1.39
CA ALA A 16 7.95 5.30 -1.94
C ALA A 16 7.81 5.34 -3.48
N ALA A 17 7.67 6.55 -4.04
CA ALA A 17 7.26 6.77 -5.44
C ALA A 17 8.05 6.01 -6.52
N GLY A 18 9.37 5.83 -6.33
CA GLY A 18 10.26 5.13 -7.26
C GLY A 18 10.62 3.70 -6.84
N GLU A 19 9.97 3.17 -5.81
CA GLU A 19 10.28 1.86 -5.25
C GLU A 19 9.35 0.78 -5.81
N ARG A 20 9.59 -0.44 -5.35
CA ARG A 20 9.06 -1.72 -5.83
C ARG A 20 7.53 -1.89 -5.96
N ILE A 21 6.70 -0.88 -5.66
CA ILE A 21 5.24 -0.92 -5.83
C ILE A 21 4.77 0.22 -6.73
N ILE A 22 4.97 1.48 -6.33
CA ILE A 22 4.42 2.64 -7.06
C ILE A 22 5.08 2.84 -8.42
N GLY A 23 6.41 2.65 -8.51
CA GLY A 23 7.14 2.75 -9.78
C GLY A 23 6.62 1.76 -10.83
N PRO A 24 6.52 0.46 -10.51
CA PRO A 24 5.92 -0.54 -11.39
C PRO A 24 4.47 -0.27 -11.79
N ILE A 25 3.61 0.24 -10.89
CA ILE A 25 2.22 0.63 -11.24
C ILE A 25 2.24 1.69 -12.35
N ARG A 26 3.02 2.78 -12.14
CA ARG A 26 3.14 3.86 -13.12
C ARG A 26 3.65 3.37 -14.46
N LEU A 27 4.62 2.46 -14.45
CA LEU A 27 5.20 1.89 -15.67
C LEU A 27 4.17 1.05 -16.46
N LEU A 28 3.42 0.18 -15.79
CA LEU A 28 2.40 -0.64 -16.47
C LEU A 28 1.32 0.24 -17.10
N LEU A 29 0.79 1.21 -16.35
CA LEU A 29 -0.23 2.13 -16.85
C LEU A 29 0.29 2.99 -18.01
N GLN A 30 1.57 3.38 -18.00
CA GLN A 30 2.20 4.10 -19.11
C GLN A 30 2.16 3.30 -20.43
N TYR A 31 2.25 1.96 -20.37
CA TYR A 31 2.14 1.07 -21.53
C TYR A 31 0.72 0.57 -21.79
N GLY A 32 -0.28 1.02 -21.02
CA GLY A 32 -1.66 0.57 -21.14
C GLY A 32 -1.92 -0.85 -20.62
N GLU A 33 -1.04 -1.35 -19.76
CA GLU A 33 -1.13 -2.68 -19.14
C GLU A 33 -1.91 -2.65 -17.81
N ASP A 34 -2.38 -3.81 -17.37
CA ASP A 34 -3.09 -3.97 -16.09
C ASP A 34 -2.14 -3.85 -14.88
N ALA A 35 -2.43 -2.92 -13.97
CA ALA A 35 -1.70 -2.72 -12.72
C ALA A 35 -2.46 -3.24 -11.47
N SER A 36 -3.63 -3.87 -11.64
CA SER A 36 -4.57 -4.17 -10.55
C SER A 36 -4.00 -4.98 -9.39
N VAL A 37 -3.08 -5.92 -9.67
CA VAL A 37 -2.42 -6.74 -8.63
C VAL A 37 -1.49 -5.88 -7.77
N LEU A 38 -0.77 -4.94 -8.37
CA LEU A 38 0.13 -4.05 -7.65
C LEU A 38 -0.62 -2.98 -6.88
N GLU A 39 -1.75 -2.49 -7.39
CA GLU A 39 -2.65 -1.57 -6.66
C GLU A 39 -3.22 -2.25 -5.40
N LYS A 40 -3.69 -3.50 -5.53
CA LYS A 40 -4.07 -4.33 -4.36
C LYS A 40 -2.91 -4.50 -3.39
N THR A 41 -1.70 -4.70 -3.90
CA THR A 41 -0.50 -4.83 -3.07
C THR A 41 -0.21 -3.52 -2.33
N ALA A 42 -0.36 -2.37 -2.97
CA ALA A 42 -0.22 -1.06 -2.35
C ALA A 42 -1.26 -0.84 -1.24
N ALA A 43 -2.53 -1.16 -1.52
CA ALA A 43 -3.62 -1.09 -0.54
C ALA A 43 -3.37 -2.00 0.67
N ALA A 44 -2.96 -3.25 0.45
CA ALA A 44 -2.62 -4.17 1.52
C ALA A 44 -1.41 -3.69 2.35
N ALA A 45 -0.38 -3.12 1.70
CA ALA A 45 0.77 -2.53 2.38
C ALA A 45 0.38 -1.31 3.22
N LEU A 46 -0.54 -0.47 2.72
CA LEU A 46 -1.12 0.65 3.46
C LEU A 46 -1.88 0.18 4.71
N LEU A 47 -2.52 -1.00 4.64
CA LEU A 47 -3.25 -1.59 5.76
C LEU A 47 -2.40 -2.49 6.66
N TYR A 48 -1.14 -2.74 6.32
CA TYR A 48 -0.27 -3.63 7.08
C TYR A 48 0.01 -3.10 8.48
N THR A 49 -0.14 -3.98 9.48
CA THR A 49 0.30 -3.76 10.86
C THR A 49 1.08 -4.97 11.33
N ALA A 50 2.16 -4.75 12.07
CA ALA A 50 2.89 -5.83 12.73
C ALA A 50 3.59 -5.29 13.99
N PRO A 51 3.71 -6.09 15.06
CA PRO A 51 4.30 -5.65 16.33
C PRO A 51 5.73 -5.07 16.20
N GLN A 52 6.49 -5.56 15.21
CA GLN A 52 7.84 -5.13 14.92
C GLN A 52 7.93 -3.81 14.11
N GLU A 53 6.86 -3.41 13.42
CA GLU A 53 6.83 -2.22 12.55
C GLU A 53 6.26 -0.99 13.28
N LYS A 54 6.78 -0.69 14.48
CA LYS A 54 6.26 0.36 15.36
C LYS A 54 6.21 1.74 14.71
N ALA A 55 7.21 2.09 13.90
CA ALA A 55 7.27 3.38 13.21
C ALA A 55 6.14 3.52 12.18
N TRP A 56 5.88 2.46 11.43
CA TRP A 56 4.79 2.41 10.45
C TRP A 56 3.42 2.47 11.12
N THR A 57 3.23 1.68 12.18
CA THR A 57 1.99 1.72 12.98
C THR A 57 1.73 3.12 13.55
N LYS A 58 2.77 3.79 14.04
CA LYS A 58 2.67 5.17 14.53
C LYS A 58 2.28 6.14 13.41
N LEU A 59 2.94 6.08 12.26
CA LEU A 59 2.64 6.93 11.12
C LEU A 59 1.18 6.78 10.65
N ARG A 60 0.68 5.55 10.60
CA ARG A 60 -0.71 5.25 10.24
C ARG A 60 -1.74 5.72 11.26
N ALA A 61 -1.36 5.85 12.52
CA ALA A 61 -2.22 6.46 13.53
C ALA A 61 -2.31 7.99 13.36
N GLU A 62 -1.31 8.61 12.73
CA GLU A 62 -1.20 10.06 12.55
C GLU A 62 -1.72 10.54 11.18
N LYS A 63 -1.75 9.66 10.17
CA LYS A 63 -2.10 9.99 8.79
C LYS A 63 -3.10 9.02 8.21
N SER A 64 -4.05 9.55 7.45
CA SER A 64 -4.93 8.75 6.60
C SER A 64 -4.16 8.11 5.44
N SER A 65 -4.70 7.01 4.89
CA SER A 65 -4.13 6.36 3.70
C SER A 65 -3.97 7.32 2.52
N GLY A 66 -4.93 8.23 2.32
CA GLY A 66 -4.84 9.27 1.29
C GLY A 66 -3.67 10.23 1.50
N GLN A 67 -3.43 10.68 2.74
CA GLN A 67 -2.27 11.52 3.05
C GLN A 67 -0.95 10.76 2.85
N ILE A 68 -0.90 9.47 3.15
CA ILE A 68 0.29 8.65 2.89
C ILE A 68 0.53 8.51 1.38
N LEU A 69 -0.52 8.29 0.58
CA LEU A 69 -0.42 8.25 -0.88
C LEU A 69 0.15 9.56 -1.45
N GLU A 70 -0.36 10.71 -1.03
CA GLU A 70 0.13 12.01 -1.49
C GLU A 70 1.57 12.28 -1.03
N GLU A 71 1.84 12.12 0.26
CA GLU A 71 3.06 12.63 0.85
C GLU A 71 4.25 11.69 0.68
N ILE A 72 4.02 10.38 0.75
CA ILE A 72 5.07 9.34 0.70
C ILE A 72 5.10 8.68 -0.67
N CYS A 73 3.94 8.27 -1.20
CA CYS A 73 3.88 7.60 -2.50
C CYS A 73 3.99 8.58 -3.67
N LYS A 74 3.82 9.90 -3.42
CA LYS A 74 3.75 10.95 -4.45
C LYS A 74 2.71 10.61 -5.51
N VAL A 75 1.53 10.20 -5.06
CA VAL A 75 0.35 9.96 -5.89
C VAL A 75 -0.69 11.03 -5.54
N GLY A 76 -0.98 11.92 -6.49
CA GLY A 76 -1.98 13.00 -6.35
C GLY A 76 -3.41 12.46 -6.34
N ARG A 77 -4.33 13.17 -5.68
CA ARG A 77 -5.74 12.77 -5.52
C ARG A 77 -6.50 12.68 -6.84
N GLU A 78 -6.05 13.43 -7.83
CA GLU A 78 -6.58 13.47 -9.18
C GLU A 78 -6.10 12.29 -10.06
N GLU A 79 -5.08 11.56 -9.61
CA GLU A 79 -4.54 10.43 -10.37
C GLU A 79 -5.43 9.19 -10.23
N ILE A 80 -5.61 8.45 -11.33
CA ILE A 80 -6.39 7.19 -11.33
C ILE A 80 -5.83 6.17 -10.33
N ILE A 81 -4.50 6.12 -10.19
CA ILE A 81 -3.79 5.28 -9.22
C ILE A 81 -4.28 5.55 -7.80
N PHE A 82 -4.57 6.82 -7.46
CA PHE A 82 -5.06 7.19 -6.13
C PHE A 82 -6.42 6.56 -5.87
N SER A 83 -7.37 6.80 -6.78
CA SER A 83 -8.73 6.27 -6.65
C SER A 83 -8.74 4.75 -6.61
N ASP A 84 -7.94 4.09 -7.45
CA ASP A 84 -7.92 2.62 -7.53
C ASP A 84 -7.37 1.99 -6.25
N ILE A 85 -6.27 2.55 -5.70
CA ILE A 85 -5.72 2.08 -4.42
C ILE A 85 -6.72 2.34 -3.27
N MET A 86 -7.35 3.51 -3.21
CA MET A 86 -8.34 3.82 -2.18
C MET A 86 -9.56 2.89 -2.25
N ASN A 87 -10.05 2.57 -3.46
CA ASN A 87 -11.14 1.60 -3.65
C ASN A 87 -10.78 0.21 -3.09
N TYR A 88 -9.53 -0.24 -3.27
CA TYR A 88 -9.08 -1.51 -2.68
C TYR A 88 -8.94 -1.44 -1.16
N ILE A 89 -8.53 -0.29 -0.62
CA ILE A 89 -8.48 -0.08 0.83
C ILE A 89 -9.87 -0.22 1.44
N ASP A 90 -10.86 0.48 0.91
CA ASP A 90 -12.24 0.42 1.39
C ASP A 90 -12.77 -1.03 1.39
N ARG A 91 -12.51 -1.74 0.28
CA ARG A 91 -12.87 -3.16 0.15
C ARG A 91 -12.17 -4.04 1.18
N PHE A 92 -10.88 -3.83 1.44
CA PHE A 92 -10.13 -4.63 2.41
C PHE A 92 -10.55 -4.34 3.85
N GLU A 93 -10.81 -3.09 4.19
CA GLU A 93 -11.34 -2.71 5.50
C GLU A 93 -12.74 -3.31 5.73
N GLU A 94 -13.59 -3.36 4.71
CA GLU A 94 -14.86 -4.08 4.76
C GLU A 94 -14.68 -5.58 5.02
N ILE A 95 -13.74 -6.24 4.32
CA ILE A 95 -13.41 -7.65 4.57
C ILE A 95 -12.94 -7.87 6.02
N LEU A 96 -12.08 -6.99 6.53
CA LEU A 96 -11.58 -7.06 7.90
C LEU A 96 -12.69 -6.84 8.93
N ARG A 97 -13.63 -5.93 8.68
CA ARG A 97 -14.77 -5.61 9.55
C ARG A 97 -15.81 -6.72 9.58
N THR A 98 -16.12 -7.31 8.42
CA THR A 98 -17.20 -8.31 8.29
C THR A 98 -16.73 -9.74 8.53
N GLY A 99 -15.41 -9.98 8.54
CA GLY A 99 -14.85 -11.33 8.62
C GLY A 99 -15.11 -12.17 7.36
N ASN A 100 -15.73 -11.58 6.33
CA ASN A 100 -16.06 -12.23 5.07
C ASN A 100 -14.78 -12.36 4.25
N ARG A 101 -13.92 -13.32 4.61
CA ARG A 101 -12.77 -13.70 3.78
C ARG A 101 -13.31 -14.17 2.44
N VAL A 102 -12.63 -13.79 1.36
CA VAL A 102 -12.88 -14.36 0.04
C VAL A 102 -12.86 -15.88 0.19
N PRO A 103 -13.90 -16.63 -0.26
CA PRO A 103 -13.90 -18.08 -0.18
C PRO A 103 -12.60 -18.63 -0.79
N GLY A 104 -11.80 -19.35 0.00
CA GLY A 104 -10.54 -19.97 -0.44
C GLY A 104 -9.24 -19.25 -0.04
N ALA A 105 -9.27 -18.11 0.66
CA ALA A 105 -8.06 -17.46 1.16
C ALA A 105 -7.53 -18.17 2.43
N MET A 106 -6.94 -19.36 2.28
CA MET A 106 -6.00 -19.93 3.24
C MET A 106 -4.59 -19.45 2.87
N TYR A 107 -4.10 -18.43 3.56
CA TYR A 107 -2.68 -18.11 3.56
C TYR A 107 -2.10 -18.58 4.89
N HIS A 108 -1.41 -19.71 4.86
CA HIS A 108 -0.46 -20.06 5.91
C HIS A 108 0.72 -19.10 5.77
N LEU A 109 0.86 -18.19 6.73
CA LEU A 109 2.11 -17.47 6.98
C LEU A 109 2.90 -18.23 8.05
#